data_AF-A0A929CE45-F1
#
_entry.id   AF-A0A929CE45-F1
#
_cell.length_a   1.000
_cell.length_b   1.000
_cell.length_c   1.000
_cell.angle_alpha   90.00
_cell.angle_beta   90.00
_cell.angle_gamma   90.00
#
_symmetry.space_group_name_H-M   'P 1'
#
loop_
_entity.id
_entity.type
_entity.pdbx_description
1 polymer ?
#
loop_
_entity_poly.entity_id
_entity_poly.type
_entity_poly.pdbx_seq_one_letter_code
_entity_poly.pdbx_strand_id
1 'polypeptide(L)'
;EIPPELIAILPAEKLKYLLVVPIELRHSGSEKILRVAMTDPTNQNLINELQFASGCRVLPVLASENEICQALKNNLPAEPLQTPEPPVENFILEQHSVDFSDLPGDDVRVDRLLEVLQEKGILSAIDVERIKFG
;
A
#
# COMPACT_ATOMS: atom_id res chain seq x y z
N GLU A 1 -15.85 12.02 15.32
CA GLU A 1 -16.18 10.84 14.47
C GLU A 1 -15.57 11.08 13.10
N ILE A 2 -14.96 10.07 12.48
CA ILE A 2 -14.20 10.23 11.23
C ILE A 2 -15.06 9.67 10.08
N PRO A 3 -15.21 10.39 8.96
CA PRO A 3 -15.95 9.90 7.81
C PRO A 3 -15.39 8.54 7.32
N PRO A 4 -16.24 7.55 7.02
CA PRO A 4 -15.78 6.24 6.54
C PRO A 4 -14.95 6.33 5.25
N GLU A 5 -15.27 7.29 4.39
CA GLU A 5 -14.55 7.57 3.15
C GLU A 5 -13.08 7.94 3.38
N LEU A 6 -12.77 8.58 4.51
CA LEU A 6 -11.40 8.94 4.92
C LEU A 6 -10.60 7.74 5.40
N ILE A 7 -11.25 6.84 6.14
CA ILE A 7 -10.64 5.58 6.60
C ILE A 7 -10.36 4.65 5.41
N ALA A 8 -11.22 4.65 4.39
CA ALA A 8 -11.05 3.84 3.19
C ALA A 8 -9.90 4.28 2.26
N ILE A 9 -9.27 5.45 2.49
CA ILE A 9 -8.13 5.94 1.70
C ILE A 9 -6.91 5.04 1.87
N LEU A 10 -6.78 4.39 3.03
CA LEU A 10 -5.67 3.50 3.35
C LEU A 10 -6.20 2.18 3.94
N PRO A 11 -5.55 1.04 3.66
CA PRO A 11 -5.92 -0.23 4.28
C PRO A 11 -5.86 -0.17 5.81
N ALA A 12 -6.82 -0.82 6.48
CA ALA A 12 -6.93 -0.84 7.94
C ALA A 12 -5.65 -1.33 8.64
N GLU A 13 -5.03 -2.38 8.10
CA GLU A 13 -3.76 -2.94 8.57
C GLU A 13 -2.64 -1.90 8.54
N LYS A 14 -2.58 -1.12 7.45
CA LYS A 14 -1.57 -0.07 7.28
C LYS A 14 -1.77 1.08 8.26
N LEU A 15 -3.02 1.46 8.53
CA LEU A 15 -3.35 2.48 9.54
C LEU A 15 -2.93 2.04 10.96
N LYS A 16 -3.15 0.77 11.30
CA LYS A 16 -2.73 0.19 12.59
C LYS A 16 -1.22 0.08 12.71
N TYR A 17 -0.55 -0.47 11.70
CA TYR A 17 0.89 -0.69 11.70
C TYR A 17 1.68 0.63 11.77
N LEU A 18 1.26 1.63 11.00
CA LEU A 18 1.93 2.93 10.96
C LEU A 18 1.49 3.87 12.09
N LEU A 19 0.50 3.49 12.90
CA LEU A 19 -0.12 4.31 13.94
C LEU A 19 -0.50 5.72 13.42
N VAL A 20 -1.30 5.74 12.37
CA VAL A 20 -1.79 7.00 11.77
C VAL A 20 -3.29 6.96 11.52
N VAL A 21 -3.92 8.13 11.51
CA VAL A 21 -5.36 8.26 11.26
C VAL A 21 -5.65 9.44 10.31
N PRO A 22 -6.30 9.21 9.17
CA PRO A 22 -6.83 10.27 8.32
C PRO A 22 -7.89 11.09 9.06
N ILE A 23 -7.69 12.41 9.14
CA ILE A 23 -8.62 13.33 9.83
C ILE A 23 -9.54 14.02 8.83
N GLU A 24 -8.98 14.48 7.71
CA GLU A 24 -9.68 15.35 6.78
C GLU A 24 -9.10 15.27 5.37
N LEU A 25 -9.96 15.26 4.35
CA LEU A 25 -9.57 15.33 2.95
C LEU A 25 -10.12 16.63 2.35
N ARG A 26 -9.22 17.50 1.88
CA ARG A 26 -9.58 18.76 1.19
C ARG A 26 -9.18 18.71 -0.27
N HIS A 27 -9.95 19.42 -1.09
CA HIS A 27 -9.64 19.62 -2.50
C HIS A 27 -9.21 21.08 -2.71
N SER A 28 -8.06 21.28 -3.37
CA SER A 28 -7.56 22.61 -3.75
C SER A 28 -7.17 22.57 -5.22
N GLY A 29 -8.10 23.01 -6.08
CA GLY A 29 -7.95 22.86 -7.53
C GLY A 29 -7.84 21.39 -7.93
N SER A 30 -6.70 21.02 -8.53
CA SER A 30 -6.38 19.64 -8.91
C SER A 30 -5.71 18.81 -7.80
N GLU A 31 -5.28 19.44 -6.71
CA GLU A 31 -4.60 18.74 -5.60
C GLU A 31 -5.61 18.26 -4.54
N LYS A 32 -5.37 17.06 -4.03
CA LYS A 32 -6.03 16.50 -2.85
C LYS A 32 -5.09 16.60 -1.66
N ILE A 33 -5.51 17.26 -0.59
CA ILE A 33 -4.73 17.46 0.64
C ILE A 33 -5.35 16.61 1.74
N LEU A 34 -4.58 15.63 2.23
CA LEU A 34 -4.97 14.71 3.28
C LEU A 34 -4.31 15.12 4.59
N ARG A 35 -5.10 15.52 5.60
CA ARG A 35 -4.59 15.72 6.96
C ARG A 35 -4.56 14.40 7.70
N VAL A 36 -3.42 14.08 8.28
CA VAL A 36 -3.18 12.81 8.96
C VAL A 36 -2.67 13.05 10.37
N ALA A 37 -3.32 12.44 11.36
CA ALA A 37 -2.84 12.38 12.74
C ALA A 37 -1.67 11.39 12.85
N MET A 38 -0.57 11.81 13.46
CA MET A 38 0.68 11.04 13.56
C MET A 38 1.35 11.28 14.91
N THR A 39 2.07 10.28 15.43
CA THR A 39 2.90 10.41 16.64
C THR A 39 4.13 11.29 16.41
N ASP A 40 4.71 11.23 15.22
CA ASP A 40 5.85 12.04 14.81
C ASP A 40 5.62 12.69 13.43
N PRO A 41 5.22 13.98 13.39
CA PRO A 41 5.02 14.72 12.15
C PRO A 41 6.34 15.15 11.48
N THR A 42 7.51 14.86 12.07
CA THR A 42 8.82 15.16 11.49
C THR A 42 9.38 14.00 10.66
N ASN A 43 8.80 12.80 10.81
CA ASN A 43 9.19 11.62 10.07
C ASN A 43 8.82 11.73 8.57
N GLN A 44 9.76 12.29 7.79
CA GLN A 44 9.58 12.52 6.36
C GLN A 44 9.39 11.22 5.57
N ASN A 45 9.99 10.10 6.00
CA ASN A 45 9.84 8.82 5.33
C ASN A 45 8.38 8.35 5.40
N LEU A 46 7.77 8.41 6.58
CA LEU A 46 6.37 8.05 6.78
C LEU A 46 5.43 8.99 5.99
N ILE A 47 5.71 10.29 6.00
CA ILE A 47 4.93 11.28 5.23
C ILE A 47 5.00 10.97 3.73
N ASN A 48 6.18 10.66 3.18
CA ASN A 48 6.36 10.33 1.78
C ASN A 48 5.66 9.01 1.41
N GLU A 49 5.73 8.00 2.28
CA GLU A 49 5.04 6.74 2.08
C GLU A 49 3.51 6.92 2.06
N LEU A 50 2.97 7.73 2.97
CA LEU A 50 1.55 8.04 3.02
C LEU A 50 1.10 8.85 1.80
N GLN A 51 1.93 9.78 1.30
CA GLN A 51 1.65 10.50 0.05
C GLN A 51 1.59 9.54 -1.13
N PHE A 52 2.56 8.64 -1.23
CA PHE A 52 2.61 7.63 -2.29
C PHE A 52 1.40 6.70 -2.24
N ALA A 53 1.06 6.17 -1.06
CA ALA A 53 -0.03 5.22 -0.89
C ALA A 53 -1.42 5.85 -1.11
N SER A 54 -1.61 7.11 -0.68
CA SER A 54 -2.91 7.80 -0.79
C SER A 54 -3.10 8.57 -2.09
N GLY A 55 -2.03 8.85 -2.84
CA GLY A 55 -2.04 9.76 -3.97
C GLY A 55 -2.43 11.21 -3.60
N CYS A 56 -2.43 11.53 -2.31
CA CYS A 56 -2.79 12.84 -1.78
C CYS A 56 -1.55 13.51 -1.19
N ARG A 57 -1.51 14.84 -1.24
CA ARG A 57 -0.54 15.62 -0.48
C ARG A 57 -0.85 15.49 1.01
N VAL A 58 0.07 14.94 1.79
CA VAL A 58 -0.13 14.71 3.22
C VAL A 58 0.26 15.94 4.03
N LEU A 59 -0.63 16.38 4.91
CA LEU A 59 -0.37 17.39 5.92
C LEU A 59 -0.36 16.70 7.30
N PRO A 60 0.83 16.46 7.89
CA PRO A 60 0.93 15.77 9.16
C PRO A 60 0.44 16.66 10.32
N VAL A 61 -0.22 16.05 11.29
CA VAL A 61 -0.70 16.68 12.52
C VAL A 61 -0.25 15.83 13.70
N LEU A 62 0.41 16.44 14.69
CA LEU A 62 0.81 15.76 15.90
C LEU A 62 -0.41 15.29 16.70
N ALA A 63 -0.42 14.02 17.08
CA ALA A 63 -1.40 13.42 17.99
C ALA A 63 -0.71 12.39 18.88
N SER A 64 -1.28 12.14 20.06
CA SER A 64 -0.78 11.08 20.93
C SER A 64 -1.16 9.69 20.40
N GLU A 65 -0.33 8.70 20.69
CA GLU A 65 -0.61 7.30 20.33
C GLU A 65 -1.97 6.84 20.87
N ASN A 66 -2.33 7.22 22.10
CA ASN A 66 -3.61 6.86 22.69
C ASN A 66 -4.81 7.46 21.93
N GLU A 67 -4.73 8.72 21.48
CA GLU A 67 -5.79 9.33 20.65
C GLU A 67 -5.94 8.61 19.31
N ILE A 68 -4.82 8.26 18.67
CA ILE A 68 -4.80 7.52 17.40
C ILE A 68 -5.42 6.13 17.58
N CYS A 69 -5.00 5.37 18.59
CA CYS A 69 -5.52 4.05 18.90
C CYS A 69 -7.03 4.07 19.19
N GLN A 70 -7.51 5.05 19.96
CA GLN A 70 -8.93 5.22 20.22
C GLN A 70 -9.70 5.56 18.95
N ALA A 71 -9.17 6.43 18.09
CA ALA A 71 -9.78 6.77 16.82
C ALA A 71 -9.86 5.56 15.89
N LEU A 72 -8.79 4.75 15.77
CA LEU A 72 -8.82 3.52 14.97
C LEU A 72 -9.86 2.54 15.49
N LYS A 73 -9.91 2.30 16.81
CA LYS A 73 -10.87 1.40 17.43
C LYS A 73 -12.33 1.79 17.19
N ASN A 74 -12.62 3.09 17.16
CA ASN A 74 -13.98 3.59 17.01
C ASN A 74 -14.45 3.65 15.55
N ASN A 75 -13.53 3.72 14.58
CA ASN A 75 -13.88 3.99 13.17
C ASN A 75 -13.53 2.82 12.23
N LEU A 76 -12.66 1.89 12.62
CA LEU A 76 -12.45 0.65 11.86
C LEU A 76 -13.53 -0.37 12.22
N PRO A 77 -14.02 -1.16 11.24
CA PRO A 77 -14.83 -2.31 11.57
C PRO A 77 -14.03 -3.22 12.50
N ALA A 78 -14.68 -3.72 13.55
CA ALA A 78 -14.08 -4.76 14.38
C ALA A 78 -13.73 -5.92 13.44
N GLU A 79 -12.43 -6.19 13.29
CA GLU A 79 -11.99 -7.42 12.66
C GLU A 79 -12.72 -8.57 13.36
N PRO A 80 -13.38 -9.49 12.62
CA PRO A 80 -13.65 -10.78 13.19
C PRO A 80 -12.32 -11.31 13.72
N LEU A 81 -12.29 -11.73 14.99
CA LEU A 81 -11.14 -12.35 15.64
C LEU A 81 -10.62 -13.49 14.76
N GLN A 82 -9.71 -13.19 13.84
CA GLN A 82 -8.80 -14.15 13.29
C GLN A 82 -7.76 -14.35 14.39
N THR A 83 -7.78 -15.55 14.95
CA THR A 83 -6.76 -16.04 15.88
C THR A 83 -5.38 -15.61 15.40
N PRO A 84 -4.51 -15.09 16.28
CA PRO A 84 -3.20 -14.59 15.86
C PRO A 84 -2.42 -15.74 15.23
N GLU A 85 -2.27 -15.69 13.91
CA GLU A 85 -1.16 -16.38 13.26
C GLU A 85 0.14 -15.72 13.75
N PRO A 86 1.19 -16.53 13.98
CA PRO A 86 2.42 -16.08 14.61
C PRO A 86 3.04 -14.89 13.86
N PRO A 87 3.81 -14.04 14.55
CA PRO A 87 4.31 -12.80 13.98
C PRO A 87 5.16 -13.10 12.76
N VAL A 88 4.70 -12.67 11.59
CA VAL A 88 5.54 -12.53 10.40
C VAL A 88 6.48 -11.35 10.63
N GLU A 89 7.51 -11.59 11.43
CA GLU A 89 8.78 -10.87 11.32
C GLU A 89 9.38 -11.27 9.98
N ASN A 90 9.09 -10.46 8.95
CA ASN A 90 9.92 -10.18 7.77
C ASN A 90 9.09 -9.35 6.79
N PHE A 91 9.15 -8.02 6.88
CA PHE A 91 8.89 -7.17 5.72
C PHE A 91 10.14 -7.18 4.84
N ILE A 92 10.46 -8.36 4.29
CA ILE A 92 11.29 -8.46 3.10
C ILE A 92 10.37 -8.03 1.96
N LEU A 93 10.87 -7.26 0.99
CA LEU A 93 10.24 -7.14 -0.32
C LEU A 93 10.22 -8.56 -0.93
N GLU A 94 9.25 -9.37 -0.51
CA GLU A 94 9.07 -10.70 -1.08
C GLU A 94 8.73 -10.47 -2.54
N GLN A 95 9.62 -10.95 -3.39
CA GLN A 95 9.24 -11.39 -4.72
C GLN A 95 8.08 -12.37 -4.52
N HIS A 96 6.85 -11.87 -4.51
CA HIS A 96 5.70 -12.71 -4.77
C HIS A 96 6.02 -13.41 -6.09
N SER A 97 6.34 -14.70 -6.02
CA SER A 97 6.23 -15.58 -7.16
C SER A 97 4.74 -15.59 -7.48
N VAL A 98 4.32 -14.66 -8.33
CA VAL A 98 3.00 -14.69 -8.93
C VAL A 98 2.96 -15.98 -9.72
N ASP A 99 2.08 -16.89 -9.32
CA ASP A 99 1.85 -18.13 -10.05
C ASP A 99 1.15 -17.77 -11.36
N PHE A 100 1.92 -17.77 -12.45
CA PHE A 100 1.43 -17.48 -13.80
C PHE A 100 0.86 -18.73 -14.50
N SER A 101 0.80 -19.88 -13.82
CA SER A 101 0.33 -21.13 -14.43
C SER A 101 -1.15 -21.11 -14.84
N ASP A 102 -1.93 -20.15 -14.31
CA ASP A 102 -3.33 -19.91 -14.67
C ASP A 102 -3.50 -18.89 -15.82
N LEU A 103 -2.42 -18.33 -16.38
CA LEU A 103 -2.54 -17.46 -17.54
C LEU A 103 -2.75 -18.32 -18.80
N PRO A 104 -3.84 -18.11 -19.57
CA PRO A 104 -3.94 -18.69 -20.90
C PRO A 104 -2.72 -18.19 -21.70
N GLY A 105 -1.91 -19.13 -22.19
CA GLY A 105 -0.57 -18.92 -22.75
C GLY A 105 -0.46 -18.07 -24.03
N ASP A 106 -1.40 -17.16 -24.25
CA ASP A 106 -1.54 -16.30 -25.43
C ASP A 106 -1.94 -14.86 -25.01
N ASP A 107 -1.61 -14.44 -23.78
CA ASP A 107 -1.84 -13.07 -23.35
C ASP A 107 -0.83 -12.13 -24.02
N VAL A 108 -1.30 -11.42 -25.06
CA VAL A 108 -0.57 -10.40 -25.82
C VAL A 108 0.17 -9.40 -24.93
N ARG A 109 -0.31 -9.16 -23.70
CA ARG A 109 0.33 -8.27 -22.73
C ARG A 109 1.61 -8.86 -22.15
N VAL A 110 1.65 -10.17 -21.93
CA VAL A 110 2.83 -10.89 -21.44
C VAL A 110 3.92 -10.89 -22.50
N ASP A 111 3.55 -11.16 -23.76
CA ASP A 111 4.47 -11.05 -24.89
C ASP A 111 5.09 -9.65 -24.99
N ARG A 112 4.26 -8.62 -24.87
CA ARG A 112 4.72 -7.24 -24.93
C ARG A 112 5.65 -6.90 -23.76
N LEU A 113 5.38 -7.43 -22.57
CA LEU A 113 6.24 -7.24 -21.41
C LEU A 113 7.60 -7.92 -21.60
N LEU A 114 7.62 -9.16 -22.11
CA LEU A 114 8.85 -9.90 -22.36
C LEU A 114 9.75 -9.19 -23.38
N GLU A 115 9.18 -8.66 -24.45
CA GLU A 115 9.90 -7.83 -25.43
C GLU A 115 10.56 -6.62 -24.77
N VAL A 116 9.81 -5.87 -23.96
CA VAL A 116 10.31 -4.65 -23.30
C VAL A 116 11.42 -5.00 -22.31
N LEU A 117 11.28 -6.08 -21.54
CA LEU A 117 12.30 -6.50 -20.57
C LEU A 117 13.58 -6.98 -21.26
N GLN A 118 13.46 -7.63 -22.41
CA GLN A 118 14.60 -8.02 -23.25
C GLN A 118 15.30 -6.80 -23.85
N GLU A 119 14.55 -5.83 -24.39
CA GLU A 119 15.10 -4.58 -24.93
C GLU A 119 15.85 -3.78 -23.85
N LYS A 120 15.35 -3.83 -22.61
CA LYS A 120 16.00 -3.19 -21.45
C LYS A 120 17.17 -3.99 -20.88
N GLY A 121 17.45 -5.18 -21.41
CA GLY A 121 18.55 -6.05 -20.95
C GLY A 121 18.32 -6.66 -19.56
N ILE A 122 17.08 -6.64 -19.07
CA ILE A 122 16.70 -7.21 -17.78
C ILE A 122 16.54 -8.73 -17.90
N LEU A 123 16.08 -9.21 -19.07
CA LEU A 123 15.96 -10.64 -19.39
C LEU A 123 16.79 -10.99 -20.62
N SER A 124 17.39 -12.18 -20.62
CA SER A 124 18.03 -12.73 -21.82
C SER A 124 17.01 -13.42 -22.73
N ALA A 125 17.35 -13.63 -24.00
CA ALA A 125 16.50 -14.37 -24.93
C ALA A 125 16.18 -15.80 -24.45
N ILE A 126 17.09 -16.42 -23.70
CA ILE A 126 16.92 -17.77 -23.15
C ILE A 126 15.89 -17.78 -22.02
N ASP A 127 15.84 -16.71 -21.22
CA ASP A 127 14.86 -16.58 -20.13
C ASP A 127 13.45 -16.40 -20.68
N VAL A 128 13.30 -15.64 -21.78
CA VAL A 128 12.02 -15.45 -22.48
C VAL A 128 11.46 -16.79 -22.97
N GLU A 129 12.28 -17.66 -23.57
CA GLU A 129 11.82 -18.98 -24.05
C GLU A 129 11.37 -19.90 -22.91
N ARG A 130 12.10 -19.92 -21.78
CA ARG A 130 11.68 -20.69 -20.61
C ARG A 130 10.35 -20.22 -20.03
N ILE A 131 10.06 -18.92 -20.09
CA ILE A 131 8.82 -18.36 -19.55
C ILE A 131 7.64 -18.64 -20.50
N LYS A 132 7.86 -18.64 -21.82
CA LYS A 132 6.78 -18.92 -22.80
C LYS A 132 6.39 -20.40 -22.89
N PHE A 133 7.32 -21.30 -22.62
CA PHE A 133 7.14 -22.74 -22.88
C PHE A 133 7.40 -23.64 -21.67
N GLY A 134 7.63 -23.05 -20.50
CA GLY A 134 7.88 -23.75 -19.23
C GLY A 134 6.63 -24.01 -18.40
#